data_AF-A0A8B6HC04-F1
#
_entry.id   AF-A0A8B6HC04-F1
#
_cell.length_a   1.000
_cell.length_b   1.000
_cell.length_c   1.000
_cell.angle_alpha   90.00
_cell.angle_beta   90.00
_cell.angle_gamma   90.00
#
_symmetry.space_group_name_H-M   'P 1'
#
loop_
_entity.id
_entity.type
_entity.pdbx_description
1 polymer ?
#
loop_
_entity_poly.entity_id
_entity_poly.type
_entity_poly.pdbx_seq_one_letter_code
_entity_poly.pdbx_strand_id
1 'polypeptide(L)'
;MAFDAGKFLKTPDLESFDNLKKEELVLLAKHLKLVFKVSMRKQIIKNLVIDKLVDAEILGEEALELKVENVDAFKLKQLELEHELKLKQAETGNEGKVGNGKKEKEDELELKELKMERKRLEMEKLKIEMVKEESNTKVQSKSDYFDAAKNIRLVPRFCEKTVDKYFPQFEKIAR
;
A
#
# COMPACT_ATOMS: atom_id res chain seq x y z
N MET A 1 -62.57 23.84 27.21
CA MET A 1 -62.08 25.24 27.27
C MET A 1 -61.27 25.49 26.03
N ALA A 2 -61.55 26.57 25.29
CA ALA A 2 -60.79 26.93 24.10
C ALA A 2 -59.46 27.60 24.52
N PHE A 3 -58.34 27.14 23.97
CA PHE A 3 -57.04 27.80 24.12
C PHE A 3 -57.06 29.18 23.45
N ASP A 4 -56.53 30.19 24.13
CA ASP A 4 -56.46 31.57 23.64
C ASP A 4 -54.99 31.97 23.48
N ALA A 5 -54.54 32.04 22.22
CA ALA A 5 -53.18 32.39 21.88
C ALA A 5 -52.80 33.81 22.35
N GLY A 6 -53.75 34.75 22.38
CA GLY A 6 -53.48 36.13 22.79
C GLY A 6 -53.28 36.28 24.31
N LYS A 7 -53.92 35.40 25.11
CA LYS A 7 -53.67 35.33 26.56
C LYS A 7 -52.35 34.64 26.87
N PHE A 8 -52.05 33.56 26.16
CA PHE A 8 -50.80 32.81 26.32
C PHE A 8 -49.57 33.68 26.05
N LEU A 9 -49.57 34.52 25.02
CA LEU A 9 -48.44 35.40 24.71
C LEU A 9 -48.18 36.49 25.76
N LYS A 10 -49.12 36.77 26.66
CA LYS A 10 -48.92 37.75 27.76
C LYS A 10 -48.25 37.14 28.98
N THR A 11 -48.45 35.84 29.19
CA THR A 11 -47.82 35.05 30.27
C THR A 11 -47.28 33.78 29.65
N PRO A 12 -46.14 33.86 28.93
CA PRO A 12 -45.55 32.71 28.28
C PRO A 12 -45.01 31.75 29.35
N ASP A 13 -45.56 30.54 29.39
CA ASP A 13 -45.14 29.48 30.31
C ASP A 13 -44.64 28.27 29.52
N LEU A 14 -43.46 27.77 29.89
CA LEU A 14 -42.74 26.72 29.17
C LEU A 14 -43.44 25.36 29.34
N GLU A 15 -43.95 25.06 30.53
CA GLU A 15 -44.68 23.81 30.80
C GLU A 15 -46.01 23.77 30.03
N SER A 16 -46.73 24.89 30.03
CA SER A 16 -47.96 25.05 29.25
C SER A 16 -47.68 24.93 27.75
N PHE A 17 -46.56 25.50 27.26
CA PHE A 17 -46.15 25.38 25.87
C PHE A 17 -45.86 23.93 25.46
N ASP A 18 -45.15 23.19 26.31
CA ASP A 18 -44.75 21.81 26.02
C ASP A 18 -45.97 20.89 25.85
N ASN A 19 -47.01 21.14 26.65
CA ASN A 19 -48.26 20.38 26.69
C ASN A 19 -49.29 20.77 25.61
N LEU A 20 -49.04 21.81 24.81
CA LEU A 20 -50.00 22.27 23.78
C LEU A 20 -50.34 21.17 22.76
N LYS A 21 -51.62 21.11 22.37
CA LYS A 21 -52.11 20.23 21.31
C LYS A 21 -51.75 20.80 19.93
N LYS A 22 -51.81 19.94 18.90
CA LYS A 22 -51.49 20.36 17.52
C LYS A 22 -52.40 21.51 17.05
N GLU A 23 -53.69 21.45 17.37
CA GLU A 23 -54.65 22.51 16.99
C GLU A 23 -54.30 23.86 17.64
N GLU A 24 -53.86 23.83 18.89
CA GLU A 24 -53.47 25.01 19.68
C GLU A 24 -52.16 25.62 19.15
N LEU A 25 -51.19 24.78 18.80
CA LEU A 25 -49.96 25.21 18.12
C LEU A 25 -50.24 25.83 16.74
N VAL A 26 -51.20 25.29 15.99
CA VAL A 26 -51.66 25.85 14.70
C VAL A 26 -52.31 27.21 14.90
N LEU A 27 -53.14 27.38 15.95
CA LEU A 27 -53.75 28.67 16.29
C LEU A 27 -52.70 29.69 16.73
N LEU A 28 -51.74 29.28 17.56
CA LEU A 28 -50.63 30.12 17.99
C LEU A 28 -49.76 30.54 16.81
N ALA A 29 -49.42 29.61 15.92
CA ALA A 29 -48.67 29.90 14.70
C ALA A 29 -49.42 30.88 13.76
N LYS A 30 -50.75 30.74 13.63
CA LYS A 30 -51.58 31.70 12.88
C LYS A 30 -51.56 33.09 13.51
N HIS A 31 -51.66 33.15 14.84
CA HIS A 31 -51.63 34.42 15.59
C HIS A 31 -50.27 35.13 15.46
N LEU A 32 -49.18 34.35 15.44
CA LEU A 32 -47.81 34.81 15.18
C LEU A 32 -47.51 35.07 13.70
N LYS A 33 -48.49 34.88 12.80
CA LYS A 33 -48.37 35.03 11.34
C LYS A 33 -47.21 34.21 10.74
N LEU A 34 -46.97 33.03 11.27
CA LEU A 34 -45.98 32.09 10.76
C LEU A 34 -46.44 31.45 9.45
N VAL A 35 -45.48 31.21 8.54
CA VAL A 35 -45.71 30.44 7.31
C VAL A 35 -45.52 28.96 7.64
N PHE A 36 -46.61 28.20 7.66
CA PHE A 36 -46.57 26.76 7.89
C PHE A 36 -47.67 26.04 7.11
N LYS A 37 -47.48 24.74 6.88
CA LYS A 37 -48.50 23.88 6.27
C LYS A 37 -49.20 23.07 7.36
N VAL A 38 -50.53 23.12 7.43
CA VAL A 38 -51.32 22.39 8.46
C VAL A 38 -51.08 20.86 8.43
N SER A 39 -50.67 20.33 7.28
CA SER A 39 -50.29 18.92 7.12
C SER A 39 -48.96 18.55 7.77
N MET A 40 -48.16 19.51 8.24
CA MET A 40 -46.89 19.23 8.91
C MET A 40 -47.10 18.50 10.26
N ARG A 41 -46.07 17.76 10.69
CA ARG A 41 -46.06 17.06 11.99
C ARG A 41 -46.10 18.09 13.13
N LYS A 42 -46.71 17.71 14.27
CA LYS A 42 -46.81 18.55 15.47
C LYS A 42 -45.45 19.15 15.87
N GLN A 43 -44.39 18.34 15.86
CA GLN A 43 -43.03 18.76 16.24
C GLN A 43 -42.43 19.80 15.29
N ILE A 44 -42.69 19.71 13.98
CA ILE A 44 -42.20 20.69 13.00
C ILE A 44 -42.85 22.05 13.26
N ILE A 45 -44.17 22.06 13.50
CA ILE A 45 -44.91 23.28 13.85
C ILE A 45 -44.44 23.83 15.20
N LYS A 46 -44.19 22.96 16.18
CA LYS A 46 -43.67 23.33 17.50
C LYS A 46 -42.29 24.00 17.39
N ASN A 47 -41.35 23.42 16.64
CA ASN A 47 -40.02 24.01 16.42
C ASN A 47 -40.10 25.40 15.77
N LEU A 48 -40.93 25.57 14.74
CA LEU A 48 -41.15 26.87 14.08
C LEU A 48 -41.74 27.93 15.01
N VAL A 49 -42.62 27.52 15.94
CA VAL A 49 -43.18 28.42 16.94
C VAL A 49 -42.14 28.77 18.00
N ILE A 50 -41.32 27.81 18.45
CA ILE A 50 -40.19 28.07 19.36
C ILE A 50 -39.25 29.10 18.74
N ASP A 51 -38.85 28.92 17.47
CA ASP A 51 -37.99 29.87 16.75
C ASP A 51 -38.53 31.30 16.86
N LYS A 52 -39.82 31.50 16.57
CA LYS A 52 -40.40 32.85 16.61
C LYS A 52 -40.64 33.40 18.01
N LEU A 53 -40.93 32.55 18.98
CA LEU A 53 -41.12 33.01 20.36
C LEU A 53 -39.79 33.41 21.00
N VAL A 54 -38.70 32.71 20.66
CA VAL A 54 -37.33 33.09 21.04
C VAL A 54 -36.88 34.34 20.29
N ASP A 55 -37.08 34.39 18.96
CA ASP A 55 -36.75 35.59 18.14
C ASP A 55 -37.49 36.85 18.65
N ALA A 56 -38.70 36.69 19.16
CA ALA A 56 -39.52 37.79 19.68
C ALA A 56 -39.25 38.11 21.16
N GLU A 57 -38.26 37.46 21.78
CA GLU A 57 -37.91 37.57 23.21
C GLU A 57 -39.10 37.29 24.16
N ILE A 58 -40.08 36.52 23.69
CA ILE A 58 -41.27 36.13 24.47
C ILE A 58 -40.95 34.90 25.33
N LEU A 59 -40.15 33.97 24.80
CA LEU A 59 -39.61 32.83 25.53
C LEU A 59 -38.08 32.94 25.59
N GLY A 60 -37.50 32.51 26.69
CA GLY A 60 -36.05 32.43 26.84
C GLY A 60 -35.44 31.27 26.04
N GLU A 61 -34.11 31.24 25.99
CA GLU A 61 -33.32 30.24 25.27
C GLU A 61 -33.58 28.81 25.78
N GLU A 62 -34.12 28.65 26.99
CA GLU A 62 -34.54 27.36 27.55
C GLU A 62 -35.58 26.65 26.67
N ALA A 63 -36.38 27.40 25.90
CA ALA A 63 -37.31 26.83 24.95
C ALA A 63 -36.62 26.12 23.77
N LEU A 64 -35.36 26.44 23.47
CA LEU A 64 -34.58 25.79 22.41
C LEU A 64 -34.27 24.33 22.76
N GLU A 65 -34.19 23.98 24.04
CA GLU A 65 -33.95 22.59 24.49
C GLU A 65 -35.10 21.65 24.11
N LEU A 66 -36.32 22.19 23.94
CA LEU A 66 -37.49 21.43 23.50
C LEU A 66 -37.49 21.14 21.99
N LYS A 67 -36.54 21.72 21.23
CA LYS A 67 -36.41 21.41 19.80
C LYS A 67 -35.83 20.03 19.63
N VAL A 68 -36.68 19.13 19.14
CA VAL A 68 -36.22 17.85 18.62
C VAL A 68 -35.86 18.06 17.14
N GLU A 69 -34.61 17.77 16.78
CA GLU A 69 -34.22 17.65 15.38
C GLU A 69 -35.09 16.57 14.74
N ASN A 70 -35.95 16.96 13.78
CA ASN A 70 -36.68 16.02 12.96
C ASN A 70 -35.72 15.41 11.95
N VAL A 71 -34.82 14.55 12.42
CA VAL A 71 -34.08 13.65 11.55
C VAL A 71 -35.12 12.66 11.05
N ASP A 72 -35.65 12.89 9.85
CA ASP A 72 -36.51 11.90 9.20
C ASP A 72 -35.74 10.58 9.21
N ALA A 73 -36.22 9.58 9.94
CA ALA A 73 -35.58 8.25 10.00
C ALA A 73 -35.32 7.69 8.60
N PHE A 74 -36.13 8.09 7.62
CA PHE A 74 -35.93 7.82 6.20
C PHE A 74 -34.68 8.48 5.61
N LYS A 75 -34.41 9.76 5.92
CA LYS A 75 -33.19 10.46 5.49
C LYS A 75 -31.95 9.86 6.15
N LEU A 76 -32.03 9.50 7.42
CA LEU A 76 -30.91 8.86 8.12
C LEU A 76 -30.58 7.51 7.48
N LYS A 77 -31.60 6.71 7.18
CA LYS A 77 -31.44 5.43 6.48
C LYS A 77 -30.92 5.58 5.04
N GLN A 78 -31.32 6.66 4.36
CA GLN A 78 -30.82 6.99 3.03
C GLN A 78 -29.33 7.36 3.06
N LEU A 79 -28.92 8.18 4.03
CA LEU A 79 -27.52 8.55 4.27
C LEU A 79 -26.66 7.32 4.65
N GLU A 80 -27.18 6.43 5.49
CA GLU A 80 -26.50 5.20 5.89
C GLU A 80 -26.27 4.27 4.68
N LEU A 81 -27.30 4.07 3.85
CA LEU A 81 -27.20 3.26 2.64
C LEU A 81 -26.23 3.86 1.61
N GLU A 82 -26.22 5.19 1.47
CA GLU A 82 -25.29 5.89 0.59
C GLU A 82 -23.84 5.72 1.06
N HIS A 83 -23.60 5.79 2.37
CA HIS A 83 -22.29 5.55 2.96
C HIS A 83 -21.83 4.09 2.75
N GLU A 84 -22.73 3.12 2.95
CA GLU A 84 -22.48 1.70 2.72
C GLU A 84 -22.08 1.41 1.26
N LEU A 85 -22.82 1.98 0.29
CA LEU A 85 -22.48 1.86 -1.13
C LEU A 85 -21.11 2.47 -1.46
N LYS A 86 -20.79 3.62 -0.86
CA LYS A 86 -19.51 4.31 -1.09
C LYS A 86 -18.31 3.52 -0.56
N LEU A 87 -18.46 2.89 0.61
CA LEU A 87 -17.44 1.97 1.14
C LEU A 87 -17.25 0.76 0.23
N LYS A 88 -18.34 0.14 -0.22
CA LYS A 88 -18.29 -1.04 -1.10
C LYS A 88 -17.65 -0.75 -2.46
N GLN A 89 -17.88 0.44 -3.02
CA GLN A 89 -17.20 0.91 -4.24
C GLN A 89 -15.70 1.18 -4.00
N ALA A 90 -15.33 1.73 -2.84
CA ALA A 90 -13.94 1.95 -2.49
C ALA A 90 -13.18 0.61 -2.28
N GLU A 91 -13.82 -0.39 -1.67
CA GLU A 91 -13.25 -1.73 -1.48
C GLU A 91 -13.02 -2.43 -2.83
N THR A 92 -14.05 -2.50 -3.67
CA THR A 92 -13.95 -3.13 -5.01
C THR A 92 -12.97 -2.39 -5.94
N GLY A 93 -12.84 -1.07 -5.80
CA GLY A 93 -11.83 -0.28 -6.54
C GLY A 93 -10.39 -0.50 -6.06
N ASN A 94 -10.19 -0.93 -4.81
CA ASN A 94 -8.88 -1.14 -4.22
C ASN A 94 -8.41 -2.60 -4.36
N GLU A 95 -9.31 -3.58 -4.31
CA GLU A 95 -8.98 -5.00 -4.53
C GLU A 95 -8.46 -5.27 -5.95
N GLY A 96 -8.96 -4.56 -6.97
CA GLY A 96 -8.48 -4.66 -8.34
C GLY A 96 -7.06 -4.12 -8.58
N LYS A 97 -6.53 -3.27 -7.68
CA LYS A 97 -5.16 -2.70 -7.80
C LYS A 97 -4.16 -3.34 -6.85
N VAL A 98 -4.60 -3.77 -5.66
CA VAL A 98 -3.72 -4.38 -4.65
C VAL A 98 -3.44 -5.85 -4.95
N GLY A 99 -4.33 -6.56 -5.66
CA GLY A 99 -4.10 -7.95 -6.10
C GLY A 99 -3.07 -8.07 -7.23
N ASN A 100 -3.15 -7.21 -8.26
CA ASN A 100 -2.23 -7.27 -9.40
C ASN A 100 -0.80 -6.84 -9.04
N GLY A 101 -0.64 -5.75 -8.29
CA GLY A 101 0.70 -5.22 -7.97
C GLY A 101 1.53 -6.04 -6.98
N LYS A 102 0.91 -6.96 -6.22
CA LYS A 102 1.64 -7.90 -5.34
C LYS A 102 2.13 -9.12 -6.13
N LYS A 103 1.28 -9.69 -6.98
CA LYS A 103 1.61 -10.87 -7.78
C LYS A 103 2.66 -10.55 -8.86
N GLU A 104 2.52 -9.40 -9.53
CA GLU A 104 3.51 -8.92 -10.51
C GLU A 104 4.91 -8.70 -9.90
N LYS A 105 4.98 -8.20 -8.66
CA LYS A 105 6.26 -8.02 -7.95
C LYS A 105 6.88 -9.34 -7.49
N GLU A 106 6.05 -10.29 -7.06
CA GLU A 106 6.50 -11.62 -6.66
C GLU A 106 7.06 -12.40 -7.86
N ASP A 107 6.34 -12.39 -8.99
CA ASP A 107 6.79 -12.98 -10.25
C ASP A 107 8.07 -12.31 -10.79
N GLU A 108 8.21 -10.98 -10.66
CA GLU A 108 9.41 -10.25 -11.08
C GLU A 108 10.65 -10.63 -10.24
N LEU A 109 10.46 -10.79 -8.91
CA LEU A 109 11.53 -11.20 -8.00
C LEU A 109 11.97 -12.66 -8.26
N GLU A 110 11.02 -13.58 -8.43
CA GLU A 110 11.30 -14.98 -8.73
C GLU A 110 12.05 -15.13 -10.07
N LEU A 111 11.63 -14.39 -11.10
CA LEU A 111 12.32 -14.39 -12.40
C LEU A 111 13.75 -13.83 -12.29
N LYS A 112 13.96 -12.82 -11.44
CA LYS A 112 15.28 -12.21 -11.21
C LYS A 112 16.20 -13.17 -10.46
N GLU A 113 15.69 -13.91 -9.49
CA GLU A 113 16.42 -14.94 -8.75
C GLU A 113 16.85 -16.09 -9.66
N LEU A 114 15.92 -16.66 -10.43
CA LEU A 114 16.22 -17.70 -11.42
C LEU A 114 17.28 -17.27 -12.44
N LYS A 115 17.23 -16.00 -12.87
CA LYS A 115 18.22 -15.45 -13.81
C LYS A 115 19.61 -15.32 -13.19
N MET A 116 19.69 -14.94 -11.92
CA MET A 116 20.95 -14.87 -11.17
C MET A 116 21.53 -16.26 -10.93
N GLU A 117 20.70 -17.23 -10.55
CA GLU A 117 21.11 -18.61 -10.32
C GLU A 117 21.61 -19.26 -11.61
N ARG A 118 20.90 -19.07 -12.73
CA ARG A 118 21.35 -19.55 -14.03
C ARG A 118 22.72 -18.98 -14.42
N LYS A 119 22.93 -17.67 -14.22
CA LYS A 119 24.24 -17.04 -14.47
C LYS A 119 25.33 -17.61 -13.57
N ARG A 120 25.03 -17.89 -12.31
CA ARG A 120 25.97 -18.50 -11.37
C ARG A 120 26.40 -19.89 -11.82
N LEU A 121 25.43 -20.73 -12.19
CA LEU A 121 25.69 -22.08 -12.70
C LEU A 121 26.50 -22.05 -14.00
N GLU A 122 26.23 -21.11 -14.90
CA GLU A 122 26.98 -20.93 -16.14
C GLU A 122 28.44 -20.55 -15.89
N MET A 123 28.68 -19.59 -14.99
CA MET A 123 30.03 -19.21 -14.57
C MET A 123 30.78 -20.37 -13.88
N GLU A 124 30.08 -21.18 -13.09
CA GLU A 124 30.66 -22.34 -12.41
C GLU A 124 31.03 -23.46 -13.39
N LYS A 125 30.18 -23.72 -14.39
CA LYS A 125 30.49 -24.65 -15.50
C LYS A 125 31.74 -24.21 -16.26
N LEU A 126 31.83 -22.93 -16.63
CA LEU A 126 33.01 -22.39 -17.32
C LEU A 126 34.28 -22.52 -16.47
N LYS A 127 34.20 -22.25 -15.15
CA LYS A 127 35.34 -22.46 -14.25
C LYS A 127 35.77 -23.93 -14.19
N ILE A 128 34.83 -24.86 -14.11
CA ILE A 128 35.12 -26.30 -14.11
C ILE A 128 35.76 -26.72 -15.43
N GLU A 129 35.29 -26.19 -16.55
CA GLU A 129 35.85 -26.45 -17.88
C GLU A 129 37.29 -25.93 -17.99
N MET A 130 37.56 -24.70 -17.54
CA MET A 130 38.92 -24.16 -17.47
C MET A 130 39.85 -25.01 -16.60
N VAL A 131 39.41 -25.46 -15.42
CA VAL A 131 40.20 -26.34 -14.55
C VAL A 131 40.43 -27.72 -15.19
N LYS A 132 39.46 -28.23 -15.97
CA LYS A 132 39.63 -29.47 -16.75
C LYS A 132 40.66 -29.30 -17.88
N GLU A 133 40.66 -28.16 -18.58
CA GLU A 133 41.67 -27.86 -19.60
C GLU A 133 43.07 -27.64 -19.00
N GLU A 134 43.17 -27.01 -17.83
CA GLU A 134 44.42 -26.84 -17.08
C GLU A 134 44.97 -28.16 -16.52
N SER A 135 44.08 -29.11 -16.17
CA SER A 135 44.50 -30.45 -15.74
C SER A 135 44.84 -31.37 -16.91
N ASN A 136 44.22 -31.18 -18.09
CA ASN A 136 44.57 -31.92 -19.30
C ASN A 136 45.92 -31.46 -19.90
N THR A 137 46.28 -30.19 -19.72
CA THR A 137 47.60 -29.65 -20.14
C THR A 137 48.76 -30.06 -19.21
N LYS A 138 48.48 -30.46 -17.95
CA LYS A 138 49.51 -31.02 -17.04
C LYS A 138 49.84 -32.49 -17.26
N VAL A 139 49.02 -33.25 -18.00
CA VAL A 139 49.30 -34.66 -18.32
C VAL A 139 50.13 -34.80 -19.61
N GLN A 140 50.23 -33.74 -20.42
CA GLN A 140 51.09 -33.69 -21.62
C GLN A 140 52.47 -33.02 -21.36
N SER A 141 52.97 -32.97 -20.12
CA SER A 141 54.34 -32.52 -19.83
C SER A 141 55.30 -33.67 -19.48
N LYS A 142 55.06 -34.86 -20.05
CA LYS A 142 56.05 -35.94 -20.18
C LYS A 142 56.57 -35.99 -21.62
N SER A 143 57.40 -35.02 -22.04
CA SER A 143 58.42 -35.28 -23.07
C SER A 143 59.43 -34.16 -23.31
N ASP A 144 59.25 -32.95 -22.80
CA ASP A 144 60.15 -31.86 -23.22
C ASP A 144 61.25 -31.60 -22.19
N TYR A 145 62.05 -32.64 -21.93
CA TYR A 145 63.41 -32.45 -21.43
C TYR A 145 64.20 -31.77 -22.55
N PHE A 146 64.35 -30.46 -22.45
CA PHE A 146 65.17 -29.68 -23.38
C PHE A 146 66.64 -30.10 -23.25
N ASP A 147 67.05 -31.00 -24.13
CA ASP A 147 68.42 -31.49 -24.23
C ASP A 147 69.22 -30.53 -25.12
N ALA A 148 69.92 -29.57 -24.50
CA ALA A 148 70.77 -28.61 -25.19
C ALA A 148 71.85 -29.30 -26.06
N ALA A 149 72.27 -30.52 -25.72
CA ALA A 149 73.27 -31.27 -26.49
C ALA A 149 72.70 -31.83 -27.81
N LYS A 150 71.38 -31.89 -27.99
CA LYS A 150 70.76 -32.27 -29.27
C LYS A 150 70.69 -31.13 -30.28
N ASN A 151 70.66 -29.88 -29.81
CA ASN A 151 70.46 -28.70 -30.66
C ASN A 151 71.73 -27.87 -30.89
N ILE A 152 72.83 -28.17 -30.21
CA ILE A 152 74.13 -27.51 -30.44
C ILE A 152 75.06 -28.51 -31.15
N ARG A 153 75.17 -28.38 -32.48
CA ARG A 153 75.89 -29.31 -33.37
C ARG A 153 77.42 -29.17 -33.33
N LEU A 154 77.97 -28.73 -32.19
CA LEU A 154 79.38 -28.37 -32.04
C LEU A 154 80.08 -29.09 -30.87
N VAL A 155 79.38 -29.95 -30.12
CA VAL A 155 79.99 -30.74 -29.04
C VAL A 155 79.47 -32.19 -29.09
N PRO A 156 80.35 -33.20 -29.05
CA PRO A 156 79.93 -34.59 -28.90
C PRO A 156 79.06 -34.78 -27.64
N ARG A 157 78.02 -35.61 -27.72
CA ARG A 157 77.15 -35.87 -26.56
C ARG A 157 77.99 -36.47 -25.43
N PHE A 158 78.18 -35.70 -24.38
CA PHE A 158 78.89 -36.14 -23.19
C PHE A 158 78.10 -37.25 -22.49
N CYS A 159 78.78 -38.33 -22.13
CA CYS A 159 78.19 -39.50 -21.48
C CYS A 159 79.03 -39.88 -20.26
N GLU A 160 78.43 -39.74 -19.08
CA GLU A 160 79.07 -39.90 -17.76
C GLU A 160 79.58 -41.33 -17.49
N LYS A 161 79.12 -42.32 -18.26
CA LYS A 161 79.59 -43.72 -18.17
C LYS A 161 80.92 -43.97 -18.90
N THR A 162 81.40 -43.00 -19.68
CA THR A 162 82.56 -43.15 -20.57
C THR A 162 83.47 -41.92 -20.54
N VAL A 163 83.65 -41.32 -19.36
CA VAL A 163 84.44 -40.10 -19.17
C VAL A 163 85.89 -40.30 -19.60
N ASP A 164 86.46 -41.47 -19.33
CA ASP A 164 87.86 -41.81 -19.63
C ASP A 164 88.21 -41.76 -21.13
N LYS A 165 87.21 -41.92 -22.02
CA LYS A 165 87.43 -41.87 -23.47
C LYS A 165 87.67 -40.46 -24.00
N TYR A 166 87.21 -39.43 -23.26
CA TYR A 166 87.30 -38.04 -23.68
C TYR A 166 88.53 -37.32 -23.11
N PHE A 167 89.13 -37.84 -22.03
CA PHE A 167 90.34 -37.28 -21.41
C PHE A 167 91.51 -37.09 -22.39
N PRO A 168 91.87 -38.09 -23.24
CA PRO A 168 92.97 -37.92 -24.20
C PRO A 168 92.68 -36.89 -25.29
N GLN A 169 91.41 -36.61 -25.58
CA GLN A 169 91.00 -35.61 -26.57
C GLN A 169 91.12 -34.20 -26.02
N PHE A 170 90.80 -33.99 -24.74
CA PHE A 170 90.99 -32.71 -24.05
C PHE A 170 92.47 -32.39 -23.80
N GLU A 171 93.30 -33.37 -23.42
CA GLU A 171 94.75 -33.17 -23.29
C GLU A 171 95.41 -32.70 -24.59
N LYS A 172 94.92 -33.17 -25.74
CA LYS A 172 95.44 -32.76 -27.05
C LYS A 172 95.11 -31.32 -27.45
N ILE A 173 94.05 -30.74 -26.89
CA ILE A 173 93.61 -29.37 -27.15
C ILE A 173 94.24 -28.38 -26.16
N ALA A 174 94.59 -28.85 -24.96
CA ALA A 174 95.22 -28.04 -23.92
C ALA A 174 96.76 -27.95 -24.05
N ARG A 175 97.33 -28.48 -25.14
CA ARG A 175 98.78 -28.49 -25.41
C ARG A 175 99.15 -27.63 -26.60
#